data_AF-A0A3A4WXN6-F1
#
_entry.id   AF-A0A3A4WXN6-F1
#
_cell.length_a   1.000
_cell.length_b   1.000
_cell.length_c   1.000
_cell.angle_alpha   90.00
_cell.angle_beta   90.00
_cell.angle_gamma   90.00
#
_symmetry.space_group_name_H-M   'P 1'
#
loop_
_entity.id
_entity.type
_entity.pdbx_description
1 polymer ?
#
loop_
_entity_poly.entity_id
_entity_poly.type
_entity_poly.pdbx_seq_one_letter_code
_entity_poly.pdbx_strand_id
1 'polypeptide(L)' 'MLTLAAVADHKGIRFDRAAVHIERHISEGKSWSTDFRIGIELGDHLTPRERKILFNSARLCEVNKMLSGRFNFDYRIL' A
#
# COMPACT_ATOMS: atom_id res chain seq x y z
N MET A 1 -4.74 2.94 -0.20
CA MET A 1 -5.70 2.31 -1.14
C MET A 1 -6.52 3.30 -1.97
N LEU A 2 -6.73 4.54 -1.50
CA LEU A 2 -7.37 5.61 -2.29
C LEU A 2 -6.68 5.86 -3.64
N THR A 3 -5.34 5.75 -3.69
CA THR A 3 -4.57 5.89 -4.93
C THR A 3 -4.94 4.85 -6.00
N LEU A 4 -5.24 3.60 -5.60
CA LEU A 4 -5.66 2.56 -6.53
C LEU A 4 -7.03 2.89 -7.15
N ALA A 5 -7.99 3.28 -6.32
CA ALA A 5 -9.33 3.66 -6.77
C ALA A 5 -9.28 4.87 -7.73
N ALA A 6 -8.49 5.89 -7.38
CA ALA A 6 -8.30 7.06 -8.24
C ALA A 6 -7.65 6.70 -9.60
N VAL A 7 -6.66 5.80 -9.60
CA VAL A 7 -6.04 5.32 -10.86
C VAL A 7 -7.01 4.50 -11.68
N ALA A 8 -7.84 3.67 -11.04
CA ALA A 8 -8.85 2.88 -11.73
C ALA A 8 -9.86 3.77 -12.45
N ASP A 9 -10.40 4.78 -11.76
CA ASP A 9 -11.34 5.76 -12.32
C ASP A 9 -10.72 6.51 -13.52
N HIS A 10 -9.54 7.10 -13.32
CA HIS A 10 -8.82 7.83 -14.38
C HIS A 10 -8.45 6.95 -15.60
N LYS A 11 -8.28 5.64 -15.42
CA LYS A 11 -7.94 4.69 -16.50
C LYS A 11 -9.16 3.95 -17.06
N GLY A 12 -10.36 4.22 -16.56
CA GLY A 12 -11.58 3.51 -16.97
C GLY A 12 -11.59 2.02 -16.60
N ILE A 13 -10.81 1.62 -15.58
CA ILE A 13 -10.72 0.24 -15.12
C ILE A 13 -11.84 -0.01 -14.12
N ARG A 14 -12.75 -0.92 -14.47
CA ARG A 14 -13.82 -1.35 -13.56
C ARG A 14 -13.37 -2.55 -12.74
N PHE A 15 -13.56 -2.45 -11.43
CA PHE A 15 -13.45 -3.58 -10.52
C PHE A 15 -14.63 -3.56 -9.55
N ASP A 16 -15.13 -4.73 -9.25
CA ASP A 16 -16.30 -5.02 -8.40
C ASP A 16 -15.92 -5.11 -6.92
N ARG A 17 -14.69 -5.57 -6.62
CA ARG A 17 -14.18 -5.70 -5.26
C ARG A 17 -12.70 -5.37 -5.17
N ALA A 18 -12.34 -4.66 -4.11
CA ALA A 18 -10.97 -4.54 -3.62
C ALA A 18 -10.96 -4.77 -2.10
N ALA A 19 -10.29 -5.83 -1.64
CA ALA A 19 -10.06 -6.08 -0.21
C ALA A 19 -8.57 -6.04 0.08
N VAL A 20 -8.21 -5.50 1.24
CA VAL A 20 -6.81 -5.27 1.62
C VAL A 20 -6.57 -5.87 2.98
N HIS A 21 -5.52 -6.67 3.06
CA HIS A 21 -5.08 -7.34 4.26
C HIS A 21 -3.71 -6.77 4.62
N ILE A 22 -3.57 -6.26 5.84
CA ILE A 22 -2.32 -5.70 6.34
C ILE A 22 -1.94 -6.48 7.59
N GLU A 23 -0.82 -7.19 7.52
CA GLU A 23 -0.17 -7.77 8.69
C GLU A 23 1.02 -6.91 9.08
N ARG A 24 1.23 -6.75 10.38
CA ARG A 24 2.37 -6.03 10.94
C ARG A 24 3.12 -6.93 11.92
N HIS A 25 4.43 -6.98 11.78
CA HIS A 25 5.32 -7.55 12.78
C HIS A 25 6.29 -6.46 13.26
N ILE A 26 6.46 -6.32 14.58
CA ILE A 26 7.47 -5.44 15.17
C ILE A 26 8.50 -6.32 15.85
N SER A 27 9.76 -6.14 15.47
CA SER A 27 10.87 -6.77 16.17
C SER A 27 11.49 -5.75 17.11
N GLU A 28 11.37 -6.01 18.41
CA GLU A 28 11.95 -5.18 19.47
C GLU A 28 13.34 -5.71 19.82
N GLY A 29 14.36 -4.85 19.76
CA GLY A 29 15.77 -5.19 19.98
C GLY A 29 16.65 -3.93 20.00
N LYS A 30 17.98 -4.07 19.83
CA LYS A 30 18.90 -2.91 19.75
C LYS A 30 18.51 -1.89 18.68
N SER A 31 17.78 -2.31 17.65
CA SER A 31 17.14 -1.47 16.64
C SER A 31 15.71 -1.96 16.44
N TRP A 32 14.72 -1.07 16.52
CA TRP A 32 13.35 -1.41 16.16
C TRP A 32 13.25 -1.62 14.65
N SER A 33 12.63 -2.73 14.24
CA SER A 33 12.18 -2.92 12.86
C SER A 33 10.69 -3.19 12.83
N THR A 34 10.02 -2.72 11.78
CA THR A 34 8.61 -3.02 11.54
C THR A 34 8.47 -3.56 10.13
N ASP A 35 7.93 -4.77 10.02
CA ASP A 35 7.64 -5.44 8.77
C ASP A 35 6.14 -5.36 8.50
N PHE A 36 5.79 -4.84 7.32
CA PHE A 36 4.41 -4.82 6.83
C PHE A 36 4.25 -5.80 5.69
N ARG A 37 3.29 -6.71 5.79
CA ARG A 37 2.87 -7.57 4.68
C ARG A 37 1.50 -7.09 4.21
N ILE A 38 1.42 -6.70 2.94
CA ILE A 38 0.22 -6.11 2.35
C ILE A 38 -0.27 -7.06 1.26
N GLY A 39 -1.44 -7.66 1.50
CA GLY A 39 -2.21 -8.42 0.51
C GLY A 39 -3.31 -7.55 -0.09
N ILE A 40 -3.48 -7.61 -1.42
CA ILE A 40 -4.57 -6.92 -2.12
C ILE A 40 -5.32 -7.96 -2.95
N GLU A 41 -6.57 -8.19 -2.59
CA GLU A 41 -7.51 -8.98 -3.38
C GLU A 41 -8.28 -8.06 -4.31
N LEU A 42 -8.18 -8.33 -5.61
CA LEU A 42 -8.96 -7.65 -6.64
C LEU A 42 -9.81 -8.69 -7.36
N GLY A 43 -11.06 -8.34 -7.65
CA GLY A 43 -12.03 -9.24 -8.28
C GLY A 43 -11.60 -9.78 -9.65
N ASP A 44 -12.42 -10.70 -10.17
CA ASP A 44 -11.99 -11.65 -11.21
C ASP A 44 -12.04 -11.07 -12.63
N HIS A 45 -12.70 -9.95 -12.82
CA HIS A 45 -12.93 -9.35 -14.14
C HIS A 45 -11.78 -8.49 -14.67
N LEU A 46 -10.66 -8.41 -13.93
CA LEU A 46 -9.49 -7.65 -14.35
C LEU A 46 -8.60 -8.45 -15.28
N THR A 47 -8.23 -7.84 -16.41
CA THR A 47 -7.15 -8.38 -17.24
C THR A 47 -5.82 -8.41 -16.45
N PRO A 48 -4.86 -9.26 -16.85
CA PRO A 48 -3.53 -9.27 -16.23
C PRO A 48 -2.85 -7.90 -16.25
N ARG A 49 -3.09 -7.11 -17.31
CA ARG A 49 -2.56 -5.75 -17.45
C ARG A 49 -3.16 -4.80 -16.41
N GLU A 50 -4.47 -4.78 -16.29
CA GLU A 50 -5.16 -3.91 -15.33
C GLU A 50 -4.81 -4.27 -13.90
N ARG A 51 -4.77 -5.56 -13.57
CA ARG A 51 -4.31 -6.05 -12.26
C ARG A 51 -2.91 -5.52 -11.92
N LYS A 52 -2.00 -5.50 -12.90
CA LYS A 52 -0.63 -4.97 -12.73
C LYS A 52 -0.61 -3.45 -12.58
N ILE A 53 -1.44 -2.71 -13.33
CA ILE A 53 -1.60 -1.25 -13.18
C ILE A 53 -2.06 -0.91 -11.76
N LEU A 54 -3.12 -1.57 -11.30
CA LEU A 54 -3.71 -1.33 -9.98
C LEU A 54 -2.73 -1.72 -8.86
N PHE A 55 -2.08 -2.88 -8.95
CA PHE A 55 -1.05 -3.29 -7.99
C PHE A 55 0.09 -2.27 -7.88
N ASN A 56 0.62 -1.80 -9.02
CA ASN A 56 1.69 -0.81 -9.03
C ASN A 56 1.25 0.53 -8.44
N SER A 57 0.01 0.96 -8.71
CA SER A 57 -0.53 2.19 -8.13
C SER A 57 -0.65 2.12 -6.60
N ALA A 58 -1.06 0.97 -6.04
CA ALA A 58 -1.11 0.77 -4.61
C ALA A 58 0.28 0.76 -3.97
N ARG A 59 1.26 0.09 -4.63
CA ARG A 59 2.65 0.02 -4.17
C ARG A 59 3.35 1.38 -4.22
N LEU A 60 2.92 2.32 -5.06
CA LEU A 60 3.53 3.63 -5.20
C LEU A 60 2.75 4.74 -4.50
N CYS A 61 1.84 4.40 -3.59
CA CYS A 61 1.11 5.41 -2.82
C CYS A 61 2.01 6.15 -1.83
N GLU A 62 1.65 7.38 -1.49
CA GLU A 62 2.45 8.25 -0.59
C GLU A 62 2.71 7.60 0.77
N VAL A 63 1.74 6.84 1.30
CA VAL A 63 1.92 6.10 2.55
C VAL A 63 3.02 5.04 2.41
N ASN A 64 3.06 4.29 1.31
CA ASN A 64 4.14 3.32 1.11
C ASN A 64 5.49 4.00 0.92
N LYS A 65 5.55 5.13 0.20
CA LYS A 65 6.78 5.93 0.07
C LYS A 65 7.29 6.37 1.44
N MET A 66 6.40 6.91 2.27
CA MET A 66 6.71 7.29 3.64
C MET A 66 7.25 6.09 4.40
N LEU A 67 6.50 4.98 4.45
CA LEU A 67 6.83 3.75 5.20
C LEU A 67 8.08 3.01 4.72
N SER A 68 8.46 3.15 3.46
CA SER A 68 9.63 2.49 2.87
C SER A 68 10.96 3.23 3.08
N GLY A 69 10.91 4.48 3.55
CA GLY A 69 12.07 5.32 3.77
C GLY A 69 12.65 5.24 5.19
N ARG A 70 13.76 5.95 5.41
CA ARG A 70 14.29 6.18 6.77
C ARG A 70 13.37 7.15 7.50
N PHE A 71 12.85 6.72 8.65
CA PHE A 71 12.13 7.60 9.57
C PHE A 71 13.06 8.17 10.63
N ASN A 72 12.93 9.46 10.88
CA ASN A 72 13.54 10.12 12.03
C ASN A 72 12.44 10.89 12.75
N PHE A 73 12.39 10.79 14.08
CA PHE A 73 11.48 11.57 14.92
C PHE A 73 12.31 12.57 15.74
N ASP A 74 11.94 13.85 15.68
CA ASP A 74 12.50 14.91 16.54
C ASP A 74 11.40 15.33 17.53
N TYR A 75 11.60 15.08 18.82
CA TYR A 75 10.65 15.41 19.88
C TYR A 75 11.16 16.59 20.70
N ARG A 76 10.30 17.58 20.94
CA ARG A 76 10.60 18.72 21.81
C ARG A 76 9.51 18.88 22.85
N ILE A 77 9.92 19.15 24.08
CA ILE A 77 9.03 19.60 25.15
C ILE A 77 9.02 21.13 25.08
N LEU A 78 7.84 21.73 25.03
CA LEU A 78 7.62 23.17 25.03
C LEU A 78 7.37 23.69 26.45
#